data_AF-X1G7P8-F1
#
_entry.id   AF-X1G7P8-F1
#
_cell.length_a   1.000
_cell.length_b   1.000
_cell.length_c   1.000
_cell.angle_alpha   90.00
_cell.angle_beta   90.00
_cell.angle_gamma   90.00
#
_symmetry.space_group_name_H-M   'P 1'
#
loop_
_entity.id
_entity.type
_entity.pdbx_description
1 polymer ?
#
loop_
_entity_poly.entity_id
_entity_poly.type
_entity_poly.pdbx_seq_one_letter_code
_entity_poly.pdbx_strand_id
1 'polypeptide(L)'
;VIIAETISGNLNVLFSNIGSDPLIIMLIFFGPIIDMPGSVFISIYDQISLGTIGSSLIQSIGFIISPFVAAIIAGRTGDNKGGSFGGWMITAMISAVALGILAFISPATLLYYGIPVVDPIVVLISFLMSGIVNGVFYGAFSLLFTKEEMY
;
A
#
# COMPACT_ATOMS: atom_id res chain seq x y z
N VAL A 1 0.88 -2.57 7.78
CA VAL A 1 1.12 -2.10 9.17
C VAL A 1 0.64 -3.09 10.21
N ILE A 2 -0.66 -3.41 10.32
CA ILE A 2 -1.18 -4.33 11.37
C ILE A 2 -0.45 -5.67 11.44
N ILE A 3 -0.22 -6.33 10.29
CA ILE A 3 0.52 -7.61 10.24
C ILE A 3 1.94 -7.45 10.79
N ALA A 4 2.65 -6.39 10.37
CA ALA A 4 4.01 -6.10 10.82
C ALA A 4 4.08 -5.80 12.32
N GLU A 5 3.18 -4.96 12.83
CA GLU A 5 3.11 -4.62 14.26
C GLU A 5 2.70 -5.81 15.13
N THR A 6 1.85 -6.70 14.61
CA THR A 6 1.46 -7.95 15.30
C THR A 6 2.65 -8.87 15.47
N ILE A 7 3.44 -9.07 14.41
CA ILE A 7 4.59 -9.98 14.43
C ILE A 7 5.72 -9.39 15.28
N SER A 8 5.89 -8.07 15.27
CA SER A 8 6.89 -7.36 16.07
C SER A 8 6.48 -7.22 17.55
N GLY A 9 5.28 -7.67 17.95
CA GLY A 9 4.79 -7.55 19.34
C GLY A 9 4.40 -6.13 19.75
N ASN A 10 4.24 -5.22 18.80
CA ASN A 10 4.05 -3.78 19.00
C ASN A 10 2.59 -3.33 18.79
N LEU A 11 1.64 -4.26 18.71
CA LEU A 11 0.23 -3.94 18.44
C LEU A 11 -0.36 -2.97 19.48
N ASN A 12 -0.01 -3.12 20.77
CA ASN A 12 -0.43 -2.19 21.83
C ASN A 12 0.17 -0.78 21.63
N VAL A 13 1.40 -0.71 21.12
CA VAL A 13 2.07 0.56 20.79
C VAL A 13 1.36 1.21 19.60
N LEU A 14 1.02 0.44 18.55
CA LEU A 14 0.23 0.94 17.42
C LEU A 14 -1.09 1.56 17.88
N PHE A 15 -1.86 0.86 18.72
CA PHE A 15 -3.14 1.38 19.21
C PHE A 15 -2.99 2.57 20.16
N SER A 16 -1.96 2.58 21.00
CA SER A 16 -1.62 3.76 21.82
C SER A 16 -1.28 4.96 20.94
N ASN A 17 -0.49 4.74 19.88
CA ASN A 17 -0.08 5.77 18.95
C ASN A 17 -1.29 6.34 18.18
N ILE A 18 -2.26 5.52 17.79
CA ILE A 18 -3.52 5.99 17.18
C ILE A 18 -4.29 6.93 18.13
N GLY A 19 -4.24 6.66 19.44
CA GLY A 19 -4.87 7.53 20.44
C GLY A 19 -4.21 8.91 20.55
N SER A 20 -2.88 8.99 20.41
CA SER A 20 -2.12 10.24 20.48
C SER A 20 -1.98 10.97 19.14
N ASP A 21 -1.92 10.23 18.04
CA ASP A 21 -1.82 10.72 16.66
C ASP A 21 -2.78 9.93 15.77
N PRO A 22 -4.03 10.41 15.62
CA PRO A 22 -5.04 9.72 14.81
C PRO A 22 -4.66 9.59 13.33
N LEU A 23 -3.74 10.41 12.81
CA LEU A 23 -3.36 10.39 11.39
C LEU A 23 -2.61 9.12 10.99
N ILE A 24 -2.09 8.35 11.97
CA ILE A 24 -1.47 7.04 11.77
C ILE A 24 -2.41 6.06 11.04
N ILE A 25 -3.73 6.25 11.18
CA ILE A 25 -4.70 5.40 10.49
C ILE A 25 -4.54 5.42 8.96
N MET A 26 -4.02 6.52 8.40
CA MET A 26 -3.73 6.64 6.97
C MET A 26 -2.64 5.67 6.54
N LEU A 27 -1.59 5.50 7.34
CA LEU A 27 -0.53 4.52 7.09
C LEU A 27 -1.04 3.09 7.21
N ILE A 28 -1.97 2.85 8.12
CA ILE A 28 -2.57 1.52 8.29
C ILE A 28 -3.35 1.11 7.04
N PHE A 29 -4.17 2.00 6.49
CA PHE A 29 -5.01 1.70 5.34
C PHE A 29 -4.27 1.77 4.01
N PHE A 30 -3.40 2.76 3.83
CA PHE A 30 -2.83 3.08 2.52
C PHE A 30 -1.35 2.75 2.40
N GLY A 31 -0.69 2.36 3.50
CA GLY A 31 0.74 2.09 3.56
C GLY A 31 1.26 1.21 2.41
N PRO A 32 0.61 0.09 2.04
CA PRO A 32 1.08 -0.74 0.94
C PRO A 32 1.18 -0.05 -0.44
N ILE A 33 0.46 1.06 -0.67
CA ILE A 33 0.49 1.78 -1.95
C ILE A 33 1.78 2.60 -2.13
N ILE A 34 2.55 2.85 -1.06
CA ILE A 34 3.79 3.64 -1.16
C ILE A 34 4.89 2.91 -1.94
N ASP A 35 4.86 1.58 -1.93
CA ASP A 35 5.88 0.76 -2.55
C ASP A 35 5.41 0.25 -3.92
N MET A 36 6.26 0.42 -4.91
CA MET A 36 6.01 -0.12 -6.24
C MET A 36 6.12 -1.65 -6.21
N PRO A 37 5.21 -2.39 -6.86
CA PRO A 37 5.20 -3.86 -6.82
C PRO A 37 6.55 -4.47 -7.22
N GLY A 38 7.23 -3.91 -8.23
CA GLY A 38 8.56 -4.35 -8.64
C GLY A 38 9.60 -4.27 -7.51
N SER A 39 9.62 -3.16 -6.76
CA SER A 39 10.51 -2.98 -5.61
C SER A 39 10.21 -3.98 -4.49
N VAL A 40 8.92 -4.26 -4.25
CA VAL A 40 8.53 -5.24 -3.23
C VAL A 40 8.93 -6.66 -3.63
N PHE A 41 8.76 -7.05 -4.90
CA PHE A 41 9.21 -8.35 -5.40
C PHE A 41 10.73 -8.52 -5.31
N ILE A 42 11.50 -7.48 -5.65
CA ILE A 42 12.97 -7.49 -5.50
C ILE A 42 13.34 -7.66 -4.02
N SER A 43 12.72 -6.91 -3.12
CA SER A 43 12.99 -7.01 -1.68
C SER A 43 12.69 -8.42 -1.13
N ILE A 44 11.58 -9.04 -1.56
CA ILE A 44 11.26 -10.42 -1.18
C ILE A 44 12.32 -11.40 -1.71
N TYR A 45 12.70 -11.25 -2.98
CA TYR A 45 13.74 -12.09 -3.59
C TYR A 45 15.07 -11.96 -2.86
N ASP A 46 15.52 -10.74 -2.59
CA ASP A 46 16.77 -10.47 -1.88
C ASP A 46 16.76 -11.10 -0.49
N GLN A 47 15.67 -10.92 0.27
CA GLN A 47 15.54 -11.50 1.61
C GLN A 47 15.57 -13.03 1.60
N ILE A 48 14.90 -13.67 0.62
CA ILE A 48 14.94 -15.12 0.46
C ILE A 48 16.35 -15.58 0.09
N SER A 49 17.00 -14.91 -0.86
CA SER A 49 18.33 -15.30 -1.35
C SER A 49 19.43 -15.17 -0.28
N LEU A 50 19.32 -14.17 0.59
CA LEU A 50 20.24 -13.92 1.69
C LEU A 50 19.88 -14.72 2.97
N GLY A 51 18.78 -15.48 2.96
CA GLY A 51 18.32 -16.27 4.11
C GLY A 51 17.78 -15.43 5.27
N THR A 52 17.42 -14.17 5.04
CA THR A 52 16.85 -13.26 6.05
C THR A 52 15.35 -13.49 6.21
N ILE A 53 14.99 -14.71 6.62
CA ILE A 53 13.60 -15.13 6.82
C ILE A 53 13.16 -14.66 8.21
N GLY A 54 12.31 -13.63 8.26
CA GLY A 54 11.85 -13.03 9.51
C GLY A 54 10.62 -12.13 9.34
N SER A 55 10.37 -11.26 10.32
CA SER A 55 9.24 -10.32 10.32
C SER A 55 9.23 -9.38 9.11
N SER A 56 10.41 -8.96 8.64
CA SER A 56 10.57 -8.13 7.43
C SER A 56 10.03 -8.81 6.18
N LEU A 57 10.28 -10.12 6.02
CA LEU A 57 9.85 -10.87 4.85
C LEU A 57 8.32 -10.99 4.83
N ILE A 58 7.72 -11.26 5.99
CA ILE A 58 6.27 -11.34 6.13
C ILE A 58 5.64 -9.97 5.87
N GLN A 59 6.27 -8.88 6.33
CA GLN A 59 5.82 -7.52 6.03
C GLN A 59 5.86 -7.22 4.52
N SER A 60 6.96 -7.55 3.83
CA SER A 60 7.07 -7.39 2.38
C SER A 60 6.02 -8.20 1.63
N ILE A 61 5.74 -9.44 2.05
CA ILE A 61 4.64 -10.24 1.50
C ILE A 61 3.29 -9.54 1.73
N GLY A 62 3.06 -8.97 2.91
CA GLY A 62 1.86 -8.21 3.21
C GLY A 62 1.64 -6.99 2.31
N PHE A 63 2.73 -6.32 1.89
CA PHE A 63 2.69 -5.21 0.94
C PHE A 63 2.30 -5.64 -0.48
N ILE A 64 2.43 -6.93 -0.82
CA ILE A 64 1.93 -7.49 -2.07
C ILE A 64 0.49 -8.00 -1.92
N ILE A 65 0.23 -8.81 -0.89
CA ILE A 65 -1.07 -9.47 -0.73
C ILE A 65 -2.21 -8.45 -0.55
N SER A 66 -1.99 -7.39 0.23
CA SER A 66 -3.04 -6.39 0.50
C SER A 66 -3.59 -5.72 -0.77
N PRO A 67 -2.76 -5.11 -1.64
CA PRO A 67 -3.26 -4.54 -2.89
C PRO A 67 -3.78 -5.59 -3.88
N PHE A 68 -3.25 -6.83 -3.87
CA PHE A 68 -3.84 -7.93 -4.65
C PHE A 68 -5.29 -8.22 -4.26
N VAL A 69 -5.53 -8.43 -2.96
CA VAL A 69 -6.89 -8.73 -2.45
C VAL A 69 -7.83 -7.57 -2.76
N ALA A 70 -7.39 -6.33 -2.56
CA ALA A 70 -8.18 -5.14 -2.87
C ALA A 70 -8.52 -5.04 -4.37
N ALA A 71 -7.56 -5.33 -5.26
CA ALA A 71 -7.79 -5.35 -6.70
C ALA A 71 -8.71 -6.48 -7.15
N ILE A 72 -8.63 -7.66 -6.54
CA ILE A 72 -9.58 -8.76 -6.77
C ILE A 72 -11.01 -8.32 -6.39
N ILE A 73 -11.16 -7.67 -5.24
CA ILE A 73 -12.44 -7.13 -4.80
C ILE A 73 -12.96 -6.12 -5.82
N ALA A 74 -12.13 -5.15 -6.25
CA ALA A 74 -12.49 -4.17 -7.28
C ALA A 74 -12.93 -4.85 -8.60
N GLY A 75 -12.25 -5.92 -9.00
CA GLY A 75 -12.65 -6.80 -10.09
C GLY A 75 -14.09 -7.30 -9.92
N ARG A 76 -14.38 -7.93 -8.79
CA ARG A 76 -15.68 -8.56 -8.51
C ARG A 76 -16.83 -7.58 -8.29
N THR A 77 -16.52 -6.36 -7.82
CA THR A 77 -17.52 -5.32 -7.55
C THR A 77 -17.78 -4.41 -8.74
N GLY A 78 -16.85 -4.36 -9.71
CA GLY A 78 -17.06 -3.60 -10.94
C GLY A 78 -18.12 -4.27 -11.83
N ASP A 79 -19.03 -3.45 -12.36
CA ASP A 79 -20.08 -3.91 -13.29
C ASP A 79 -19.52 -4.25 -14.68
N ASN A 80 -18.40 -3.62 -15.06
CA ASN A 80 -17.68 -3.87 -16.31
C ASN A 80 -16.17 -3.68 -16.12
N LYS A 81 -15.39 -3.99 -17.17
CA LYS A 81 -13.92 -3.91 -17.15
C LYS A 81 -13.42 -2.50 -16.79
N GLY A 82 -14.07 -1.48 -17.33
CA GLY A 82 -13.75 -0.08 -17.03
C GLY A 82 -14.00 0.27 -15.58
N GLY A 83 -15.10 -0.20 -15.00
CA GLY A 83 -15.47 0.00 -13.60
C GLY A 83 -14.54 -0.75 -12.64
N SER A 84 -14.15 -1.98 -12.97
CA SER A 84 -13.18 -2.75 -12.18
C SER A 84 -11.81 -2.10 -12.16
N PHE A 85 -11.24 -1.85 -13.35
CA PHE A 85 -9.92 -1.25 -13.47
C PHE A 85 -9.91 0.18 -12.93
N GLY A 86 -10.88 0.99 -13.35
CA GLY A 86 -11.02 2.38 -12.95
C GLY A 86 -11.27 2.53 -11.46
N GLY A 87 -12.10 1.67 -10.86
CA GLY A 87 -12.34 1.63 -9.43
C GLY A 87 -11.04 1.41 -8.64
N TRP A 88 -10.27 0.39 -9.02
CA TRP A 88 -8.96 0.15 -8.40
C TRP A 88 -7.98 1.31 -8.64
N MET A 89 -7.87 1.80 -9.88
CA MET A 89 -6.97 2.90 -10.23
C MET A 89 -7.26 4.14 -9.38
N ILE A 90 -8.54 4.51 -9.21
CA ILE A 90 -8.95 5.62 -8.36
C ILE A 90 -8.61 5.35 -6.90
N THR A 91 -8.84 4.13 -6.39
CA THR A 91 -8.44 3.76 -5.03
C THR A 91 -6.94 3.93 -4.81
N ALA A 92 -6.10 3.44 -5.73
CA ALA A 92 -4.65 3.59 -5.65
C ALA A 92 -4.22 5.07 -5.67
N MET A 93 -4.81 5.88 -6.54
CA MET A 93 -4.50 7.30 -6.64
C MET A 93 -4.93 8.09 -5.40
N ILE A 94 -6.15 7.86 -4.88
CA ILE A 94 -6.62 8.53 -3.66
C ILE A 94 -5.75 8.13 -2.47
N SER A 95 -5.38 6.86 -2.37
CA SER A 95 -4.49 6.36 -1.31
C SER A 95 -3.11 7.03 -1.34
N ALA A 96 -2.54 7.17 -2.54
CA ALA A 96 -1.26 7.86 -2.75
C ALA A 96 -1.33 9.35 -2.38
N VAL A 97 -2.40 10.04 -2.80
CA VAL A 97 -2.62 11.45 -2.43
C VAL A 97 -2.82 11.61 -0.93
N ALA A 98 -3.62 10.75 -0.31
CA ALA A 98 -3.88 10.77 1.12
C ALA A 98 -2.57 10.68 1.93
N LEU A 99 -1.70 9.72 1.59
CA LEU A 99 -0.38 9.61 2.21
C LEU A 99 0.57 10.76 1.82
N GLY A 100 0.45 11.28 0.61
CA GLY A 100 1.24 12.44 0.18
C GLY A 100 0.91 13.69 0.99
N ILE A 101 -0.38 13.92 1.26
CA ILE A 101 -0.84 15.02 2.13
C ILE A 101 -0.31 14.86 3.56
N LEU A 102 -0.22 13.62 4.06
CA LEU A 102 0.36 13.36 5.39
C LEU A 102 1.80 13.87 5.50
N ALA A 103 2.57 13.89 4.40
CA ALA A 103 3.92 14.45 4.39
C ALA A 103 3.97 15.96 4.62
N PHE A 104 2.88 16.69 4.35
CA PHE A 104 2.78 18.13 4.64
C PHE A 104 2.28 18.40 6.06
N ILE A 105 1.44 17.51 6.61
CA ILE A 105 0.78 17.71 7.91
C ILE A 105 1.65 17.18 9.05
N SER A 106 2.17 15.96 8.92
CA SER A 106 2.96 15.30 9.96
C SER A 106 4.15 14.51 9.39
N PRO A 107 5.23 15.19 8.98
CA PRO A 107 6.47 14.53 8.54
C PRO A 107 7.07 13.60 9.60
N ALA A 108 6.92 13.94 10.88
CA ALA A 108 7.45 13.16 12.00
C ALA A 108 6.80 11.77 12.09
N THR A 109 5.50 11.68 11.82
CA THR A 109 4.77 10.40 11.79
C THR A 109 5.29 9.50 10.67
N LEU A 110 5.52 10.04 9.48
CA LEU A 110 6.10 9.29 8.36
C LEU A 110 7.51 8.78 8.69
N LEU A 111 8.34 9.64 9.27
CA LEU A 111 9.70 9.27 9.66
C LEU A 111 9.73 8.16 10.71
N TYR A 112 8.83 8.19 11.69
CA TYR A 112 8.70 7.16 12.71
C TYR A 112 8.43 5.77 12.10
N TYR A 113 7.62 5.70 11.04
CA TYR A 113 7.34 4.46 10.31
C TYR A 113 8.35 4.17 9.18
N GLY A 114 9.51 4.82 9.20
CA GLY A 114 10.61 4.52 8.28
C GLY A 114 10.48 5.13 6.89
N ILE A 115 9.57 6.10 6.70
CA ILE A 115 9.41 6.83 5.44
C ILE A 115 10.18 8.16 5.56
N PRO A 116 11.36 8.29 4.93
CA PRO A 116 12.14 9.52 5.02
C PRO A 116 11.44 10.66 4.28
N VAL A 117 11.25 11.79 4.95
CA VAL A 117 10.68 13.02 4.36
C VAL A 117 11.79 14.07 4.26
N VAL A 118 12.50 14.07 3.13
CA VAL A 118 13.52 15.10 2.83
C VAL A 118 12.85 16.38 2.33
N ASP A 119 11.87 16.23 1.44
CA ASP A 119 11.02 17.31 0.93
C ASP A 119 9.60 16.74 0.72
N PRO A 120 8.57 17.31 1.36
CA PRO A 120 7.18 16.88 1.21
C PRO A 120 6.69 16.84 -0.25
N ILE A 121 7.17 17.75 -1.11
CA ILE A 121 6.79 17.78 -2.53
C ILE A 121 7.38 16.57 -3.25
N VAL A 122 8.64 16.24 -2.98
CA VAL A 122 9.29 15.06 -3.56
C VAL A 122 8.57 13.78 -3.11
N VAL A 123 8.23 13.68 -1.82
CA VAL A 123 7.47 12.54 -1.28
C VAL A 123 6.10 12.40 -1.95
N LEU A 124 5.36 13.50 -2.11
CA LEU A 124 4.08 13.49 -2.82
C LEU A 124 4.24 12.97 -4.26
N ILE A 125 5.25 13.44 -4.99
CA ILE A 125 5.52 12.96 -6.36
C ILE A 125 5.86 11.47 -6.34
N SER A 126 6.73 11.01 -5.44
CA SER A 126 7.08 9.60 -5.31
C SER A 126 5.86 8.72 -5.01
N PHE A 127 4.98 9.15 -4.11
CA PHE A 127 3.76 8.43 -3.79
C PHE A 127 2.76 8.44 -4.94
N LEU A 128 2.60 9.55 -5.66
CA LEU A 128 1.77 9.59 -6.87
C LEU A 128 2.27 8.63 -7.94
N MET A 129 3.58 8.60 -8.18
CA MET A 129 4.19 7.64 -9.10
C MET A 129 3.95 6.20 -8.65
N SER A 130 4.12 5.91 -7.35
CA SER A 130 3.79 4.60 -6.81
C SER A 130 2.31 4.26 -6.97
N GLY A 131 1.41 5.21 -6.72
CA GLY A 131 -0.03 5.08 -6.91
C GLY A 131 -0.41 4.74 -8.35
N ILE A 132 0.22 5.39 -9.34
CA ILE A 132 0.03 5.07 -10.76
C ILE A 132 0.50 3.66 -11.08
N VAL A 133 1.72 3.29 -10.64
CA VAL A 133 2.28 1.96 -10.92
C VAL A 133 1.45 0.86 -10.26
N ASN A 134 1.06 1.05 -8.99
CA ASN A 134 0.16 0.15 -8.27
C ASN A 134 -1.22 0.08 -8.95
N GLY A 135 -1.76 1.23 -9.35
CA GLY A 135 -3.03 1.35 -10.06
C GLY A 135 -3.04 0.54 -11.35
N VAL A 136 -2.00 0.67 -12.18
CA VAL A 136 -1.90 -0.09 -13.44
C VAL A 136 -1.62 -1.58 -13.19
N PHE A 137 -0.63 -1.90 -12.36
CA PHE A 137 -0.18 -3.28 -12.15
C PHE A 137 -1.30 -4.13 -11.53
N TYR A 138 -1.85 -3.70 -10.39
CA TYR A 138 -2.94 -4.43 -9.75
C TYR A 138 -4.28 -4.22 -10.46
N GLY A 139 -4.44 -3.12 -11.21
CA GLY A 139 -5.59 -2.92 -12.10
C GLY A 139 -5.70 -4.00 -13.17
N ALA A 140 -4.58 -4.44 -13.74
CA ALA A 140 -4.56 -5.57 -14.66
C ALA A 140 -5.10 -6.86 -14.02
N PHE A 141 -4.80 -7.08 -12.73
CA PHE A 141 -5.38 -8.21 -11.99
C PHE A 141 -6.87 -8.02 -11.74
N SER A 142 -7.35 -6.81 -11.44
CA SER A 142 -8.78 -6.57 -11.27
C SER A 142 -9.60 -6.99 -12.51
N LEU A 143 -9.05 -6.79 -13.71
CA LEU A 143 -9.66 -7.17 -14.98
C LEU A 143 -9.81 -8.69 -15.15
N LEU A 144 -8.94 -9.50 -14.52
CA LEU A 144 -9.04 -10.96 -14.56
C LEU A 144 -10.22 -11.48 -13.74
N PHE A 145 -10.70 -10.70 -12.77
CA PHE A 145 -11.78 -11.07 -11.86
C PHE A 145 -13.07 -10.30 -12.10
N THR A 146 -13.09 -9.41 -13.08
CA THR A 146 -14.30 -8.75 -13.55
C THR A 146 -15.32 -9.79 -13.98
N LYS A 147 -16.57 -9.64 -13.53
CA LYS A 147 -17.69 -10.42 -14.06
C LYS A 147 -17.72 -10.14 -15.56
N GLU A 148 -17.55 -11.17 -16.38
CA GLU A 148 -17.56 -10.99 -17.82
C GLU A 148 -18.74 -10.10 -18.24
N GLU A 149 -18.49 -9.08 -19.07
CA GLU A 149 -19.48 -8.79 -20.09
C GLU A 149 -19.52 -10.06 -20.94
N MET A 150 -20.43 -11.00 -20.59
CA MET A 150 -20.94 -11.91 -21.60
C MET A 150 -21.47 -10.98 -22.69
N TYR A 151 -20.84 -11.08 -23.88
CA TYR A 151 -21.44 -10.57 -25.11
C TYR A 151 -22.95 -10.85 -25.14
#